data_AF-A0AAU1Z8E6-F1
#
_entry.id   AF-A0AAU1Z8E6-F1
#
_cell.length_a   1.000
_cell.length_b   1.000
_cell.length_c   1.000
_cell.angle_alpha   90.00
_cell.angle_beta   90.00
_cell.angle_gamma   90.00
#
_symmetry.space_group_name_H-M   'P 1'
#
loop_
_entity.id
_entity.type
_entity.pdbx_description
1 polymer ?
#
loop_
_entity_poly.entity_id
_entity_poly.type
_entity_poly.pdbx_seq_one_letter_code
_entity_poly.pdbx_strand_id
1 'polypeptide(L)'
;MERRESVQERVTELTERVSAVQAKTDDATARRDAAQGALDAEAASVTKERELVAGSVPADLLKLYEKLREQQGGVGAARLYQRKCEGCHIELNITELNDVRAAARDAVVRCENCRRILVRTSESGL
;
A
#
# COMPACT_ATOMS: atom_id res chain seq x y z
N MET A 1 16.14 29.64 55.73
CA MET A 1 15.91 28.19 55.77
C MET A 1 14.76 27.85 54.82
N GLU A 2 13.57 28.43 55.01
CA GLU A 2 12.36 28.24 54.18
C GLU A 2 12.54 28.43 52.66
N ARG A 3 13.26 29.47 52.21
CA ARG A 3 13.55 29.67 50.77
C ARG A 3 14.39 28.55 50.15
N ARG A 4 15.26 27.91 50.94
CA ARG A 4 16.11 26.81 50.45
C ARG A 4 15.32 25.50 50.41
N GLU A 5 14.47 25.27 51.39
CA GLU A 5 13.59 24.09 51.46
C GLU A 5 12.55 24.10 50.33
N SER A 6 11.87 25.22 50.10
CA SER A 6 10.93 25.37 48.98
C SER A 6 11.58 25.18 47.60
N VAL A 7 12.82 25.66 47.41
CA VAL A 7 13.56 25.40 46.16
C VAL A 7 13.95 23.93 46.05
N GLN A 8 14.34 23.29 47.16
CA GLN A 8 14.70 21.87 47.18
C GLN A 8 13.50 20.97 46.83
N GLU A 9 12.31 21.26 47.36
CA GLU A 9 11.07 20.54 47.03
C GLU A 9 10.74 20.68 45.53
N ARG A 10 10.85 21.89 44.98
CA ARG A 10 10.64 22.13 43.54
C ARG A 10 11.65 21.39 42.67
N VAL A 11 12.91 21.29 43.10
CA VAL A 11 13.93 20.50 42.39
C VAL A 11 13.55 19.03 42.39
N THR A 12 13.13 18.48 43.53
CA THR A 12 12.67 17.08 43.62
C THR A 12 11.46 16.84 42.72
N GLU A 13 10.42 17.67 42.80
CA GLU A 13 9.22 17.54 41.97
C GLU A 13 9.55 17.59 40.47
N LEU A 14 10.37 18.56 40.04
CA LEU A 14 10.76 18.69 38.64
C LEU A 14 11.63 17.52 38.18
N THR A 15 12.51 17.00 39.05
CA THR A 15 13.33 15.82 38.74
C THR A 15 12.47 14.59 38.54
N GLU A 16 11.50 14.35 39.42
CA GLU A 16 10.53 13.27 39.29
C GLU A 16 9.71 13.39 37.99
N ARG A 17 9.22 14.60 37.68
CA ARG A 17 8.49 14.85 36.44
C ARG A 17 9.33 14.61 35.19
N VAL A 18 10.58 15.06 35.19
CA VAL A 18 11.53 14.78 34.09
C VAL A 18 11.73 13.28 33.94
N SER A 19 11.98 12.56 35.04
CA SER A 19 12.17 11.11 35.00
C SER A 19 10.95 10.36 34.46
N ALA A 20 9.74 10.78 34.85
CA ALA A 20 8.49 10.18 34.39
C ALA A 20 8.22 10.46 32.90
N VAL A 21 8.56 11.65 32.40
CA VAL A 21 8.45 11.96 30.97
C VAL A 21 9.50 11.20 30.17
N GLN A 22 10.74 11.11 30.67
CA GLN A 22 11.80 10.35 30.01
C GLN A 22 11.43 8.88 29.85
N ALA A 23 10.93 8.24 30.91
CA ALA A 23 10.47 6.85 30.84
C ALA A 23 9.36 6.63 29.80
N LYS A 24 8.43 7.59 29.65
CA LYS A 24 7.38 7.53 28.62
C LYS A 24 7.94 7.70 27.21
N THR A 25 8.92 8.58 27.03
CA THR A 25 9.59 8.77 25.74
C THR A 25 10.39 7.54 25.35
N ASP A 26 11.10 6.93 26.30
CA ASP A 26 11.89 5.71 26.07
C ASP A 26 10.97 4.54 25.67
N ASP A 27 9.86 4.34 26.40
CA ASP A 27 8.85 3.33 26.04
C ASP A 27 8.24 3.58 24.65
N ALA A 28 7.83 4.82 24.35
CA ALA A 28 7.25 5.15 23.06
C ALA A 28 8.26 4.96 21.92
N THR A 29 9.53 5.27 22.15
CA THR A 29 10.62 5.08 21.19
C THR A 29 10.86 3.60 20.94
N ALA A 30 10.96 2.79 21.99
CA ALA A 30 11.13 1.35 21.86
C ALA A 30 9.98 0.69 21.09
N ARG A 31 8.72 1.08 21.37
CA ARG A 31 7.55 0.58 20.63
C ARG A 31 7.57 1.00 19.17
N ARG A 32 7.93 2.25 18.87
CA ARG A 32 8.03 2.77 17.50
C ARG A 32 9.12 2.05 16.72
N ASP A 33 10.29 1.86 17.30
CA ASP A 33 11.42 1.21 16.64
C ASP A 33 11.13 -0.27 16.38
N ALA A 34 10.45 -0.96 17.32
CA ALA A 34 9.99 -2.33 17.12
C ALA A 34 8.96 -2.42 15.97
N ALA A 35 7.99 -1.51 15.93
CA ALA A 35 6.98 -1.46 14.86
C ALA A 35 7.62 -1.15 13.50
N GLN A 36 8.57 -0.22 13.46
CA GLN A 36 9.30 0.12 12.24
C GLN A 36 10.13 -1.07 11.75
N GLY A 37 10.84 -1.77 12.62
CA GLY A 37 11.60 -2.96 12.25
C GLY A 37 10.72 -4.08 11.66
N ALA A 38 9.50 -4.24 12.17
CA ALA A 38 8.54 -5.19 11.62
C ALA A 38 8.07 -4.78 10.21
N LEU A 39 7.76 -3.49 10.00
CA LEU A 39 7.37 -2.96 8.70
C LEU A 39 8.51 -3.05 7.68
N ASP A 40 9.75 -2.78 8.08
CA ASP A 40 10.93 -2.89 7.20
C ASP A 40 11.16 -4.34 6.76
N ALA A 41 10.98 -5.30 7.67
CA ALA A 41 11.08 -6.72 7.34
C ALA A 41 9.98 -7.17 6.37
N GLU A 42 8.73 -6.73 6.59
CA GLU A 42 7.61 -7.01 5.70
C GLU A 42 7.85 -6.38 4.32
N ALA A 43 8.26 -5.11 4.27
CA ALA A 43 8.57 -4.39 3.04
C ALA A 43 9.66 -5.10 2.23
N ALA A 44 10.71 -5.59 2.89
CA ALA A 44 11.78 -6.35 2.24
C ALA A 44 11.25 -7.68 1.65
N SER A 45 10.41 -8.40 2.40
CA SER A 45 9.81 -9.66 1.94
C SER A 45 8.94 -9.44 0.70
N VAL A 46 7.97 -8.51 0.77
CA VAL A 46 7.04 -8.27 -0.34
C VAL A 46 7.75 -7.67 -1.56
N THR A 47 8.81 -6.89 -1.37
CA THR A 47 9.64 -6.38 -2.48
C THR A 47 10.35 -7.51 -3.21
N LYS A 48 10.94 -8.45 -2.47
CA LYS A 48 11.59 -9.62 -3.07
C LYS A 48 10.60 -10.52 -3.82
N GLU A 49 9.43 -10.78 -3.23
CA GLU A 49 8.36 -11.53 -3.90
C GLU A 49 7.91 -10.84 -5.19
N ARG A 50 7.77 -9.52 -5.15
CA ARG A 50 7.43 -8.71 -6.33
C ARG A 50 8.49 -8.83 -7.43
N GLU A 51 9.78 -8.76 -7.09
CA GLU A 51 10.88 -8.91 -8.05
C GLU A 51 10.86 -10.28 -8.74
N LEU A 52 10.62 -11.35 -7.98
CA LEU A 52 10.49 -12.70 -8.52
C LEU A 52 9.33 -12.81 -9.52
N VAL A 53 8.15 -12.30 -9.15
CA VAL A 53 6.98 -12.31 -10.04
C VAL A 53 7.23 -11.43 -11.26
N ALA A 54 7.78 -10.23 -11.09
CA ALA A 54 8.09 -9.31 -12.18
C ALA A 54 9.04 -9.93 -13.21
N GLY A 55 10.02 -10.72 -12.75
CA GLY A 55 10.94 -11.46 -13.63
C GLY A 55 10.27 -12.50 -14.53
N SER A 56 9.06 -12.97 -14.18
CA SER A 56 8.27 -13.90 -15.00
C SER A 56 7.34 -13.20 -16.01
N VAL A 57 7.18 -11.89 -15.92
CA VAL A 57 6.28 -11.11 -16.79
C VAL A 57 7.06 -10.56 -17.98
N PRO A 58 6.53 -10.65 -19.22
CA PRO A 58 7.17 -10.04 -20.38
C PRO A 58 7.49 -8.55 -20.17
N ALA A 59 8.70 -8.12 -20.54
CA ALA A 59 9.23 -6.79 -20.23
C ALA A 59 8.33 -5.65 -20.73
N ASP A 60 7.76 -5.77 -21.94
CA ASP A 60 6.88 -4.75 -22.51
C ASP A 60 5.56 -4.62 -21.73
N LEU A 61 5.01 -5.73 -21.24
CA LEU A 61 3.81 -5.74 -20.43
C LEU A 61 4.08 -5.16 -19.04
N LEU A 62 5.21 -5.50 -18.43
CA LEU A 62 5.64 -4.92 -17.15
C LEU A 62 5.84 -3.41 -17.27
N LYS A 63 6.47 -2.95 -18.36
CA LYS A 63 6.66 -1.52 -18.64
C LYS A 63 5.32 -0.78 -18.78
N LEU A 64 4.33 -1.39 -19.44
CA LEU A 64 2.98 -0.83 -19.50
C LEU A 64 2.33 -0.77 -18.12
N TYR A 65 2.44 -1.84 -17.33
CA TYR A 65 1.90 -1.89 -15.97
C TYR A 65 2.50 -0.80 -15.09
N GLU A 66 3.82 -0.63 -15.06
CA GLU A 66 4.47 0.40 -14.22
C GLU A 66 4.05 1.81 -14.61
N LYS A 67 3.99 2.11 -15.92
CA LYS A 67 3.49 3.40 -16.41
C LYS A 67 2.06 3.67 -15.93
N LEU A 68 1.18 2.68 -16.01
CA LEU A 68 -0.20 2.83 -15.55
C LEU A 68 -0.29 2.90 -14.03
N ARG A 69 0.56 2.16 -13.31
CA ARG A 69 0.64 2.14 -11.85
C ARG A 69 1.00 3.52 -11.31
N GLU A 70 2.01 4.17 -11.90
CA GLU A 70 2.41 5.55 -11.56
C GLU A 70 1.29 6.55 -11.84
N GLN A 71 0.61 6.42 -12.99
CA GLN A 71 -0.47 7.33 -13.39
C GLN A 71 -1.74 7.16 -12.55
N GLN A 72 -2.04 5.93 -12.11
CA GLN A 72 -3.32 5.55 -11.52
C GLN A 72 -3.23 5.20 -10.03
N GLY A 73 -2.36 5.91 -9.29
CA GLY A 73 -2.33 5.88 -7.83
C GLY A 73 -1.87 4.56 -7.23
N GLY A 74 -0.93 3.87 -7.88
CA GLY A 74 -0.31 2.64 -7.36
C GLY A 74 -0.91 1.34 -7.88
N VAL A 75 -1.94 1.38 -8.76
CA VAL A 75 -2.59 0.19 -9.32
C VAL A 75 -2.66 0.29 -10.84
N GLY A 76 -1.81 -0.46 -11.56
CA GLY A 76 -1.75 -0.45 -13.03
C GLY A 76 -2.65 -1.48 -13.74
N ALA A 77 -3.09 -2.50 -13.00
CA ALA A 77 -3.97 -3.57 -13.48
C ALA A 77 -5.07 -3.81 -12.45
N ALA A 78 -6.28 -4.07 -12.93
CA ALA A 78 -7.46 -4.30 -12.10
C ALA A 78 -8.18 -5.56 -12.57
N ARG A 79 -8.72 -6.30 -11.61
CA ARG A 79 -9.56 -7.44 -11.89
C ARG A 79 -10.87 -6.99 -12.54
N LEU A 80 -11.32 -7.73 -13.56
CA LEU A 80 -12.70 -7.68 -14.02
C LEU A 80 -13.50 -8.71 -13.23
N TYR A 81 -14.48 -8.27 -12.45
CA TYR A 81 -15.31 -9.12 -11.61
C TYR A 81 -16.78 -8.80 -11.87
N GLN A 82 -17.56 -9.81 -12.27
CA GLN A 82 -18.99 -9.67 -12.58
C GLN A 82 -19.28 -8.42 -13.45
N ARG A 83 -18.59 -8.30 -14.59
CA ARG A 83 -18.70 -7.18 -15.54
C ARG A 83 -18.21 -5.83 -15.01
N LYS A 84 -17.71 -5.74 -13.79
CA LYS A 84 -17.21 -4.52 -13.15
C LYS A 84 -15.69 -4.48 -13.10
N CYS A 85 -15.11 -3.34 -13.48
CA CYS A 85 -13.70 -3.10 -13.26
C CYS A 85 -13.46 -2.78 -11.78
N GLU A 86 -12.68 -3.58 -11.06
CA GLU A 86 -12.39 -3.32 -9.64
C GLU A 86 -11.39 -2.18 -9.40
N GLY A 87 -10.87 -1.56 -10.47
CA GLY A 87 -9.99 -0.40 -10.38
C GLY A 87 -10.74 0.93 -10.32
N CYS A 88 -11.84 1.06 -11.05
CA CYS A 88 -12.71 2.25 -11.00
C CYS A 88 -14.11 1.97 -10.46
N HIS A 89 -14.42 0.71 -10.18
CA HIS A 89 -15.71 0.22 -9.70
C HIS A 89 -16.90 0.50 -10.64
N ILE A 90 -16.62 0.80 -11.91
CA ILE A 90 -17.62 1.01 -12.95
C ILE A 90 -17.91 -0.32 -13.65
N GLU A 91 -19.20 -0.59 -13.87
CA GLU A 91 -19.65 -1.71 -14.70
C GLU A 91 -19.43 -1.39 -16.18
N LEU A 92 -18.84 -2.34 -16.90
CA LEU A 92 -18.60 -2.20 -18.33
C LEU A 92 -19.93 -2.22 -19.07
N ASN A 93 -20.05 -1.37 -20.08
CA ASN A 93 -21.22 -1.38 -20.95
C ASN A 93 -21.22 -2.64 -21.85
N ILE A 94 -22.34 -2.91 -22.53
CA ILE A 94 -22.52 -4.14 -23.32
C ILE A 94 -21.49 -4.23 -24.46
N THR A 95 -21.16 -3.11 -25.10
CA THR A 95 -20.17 -3.08 -26.19
C THR A 95 -18.77 -3.41 -25.66
N GLU A 96 -18.34 -2.74 -24.59
CA GLU A 96 -17.06 -2.99 -23.91
C GLU A 96 -16.95 -4.46 -23.48
N LEU A 97 -18.02 -5.03 -22.92
CA LEU A 97 -18.03 -6.42 -22.48
C LEU A 97 -17.88 -7.39 -23.65
N ASN A 98 -18.54 -7.12 -24.78
CA ASN A 98 -18.42 -7.93 -25.98
C ASN A 98 -17.02 -7.84 -26.58
N ASP A 99 -16.39 -6.66 -26.59
CA ASP A 99 -15.01 -6.49 -27.05
C ASP A 99 -14.02 -7.28 -26.18
N VAL A 100 -14.19 -7.21 -24.85
CA VAL A 100 -13.38 -7.96 -23.89
C VAL A 100 -13.56 -9.49 -24.06
N ARG A 101 -14.78 -9.93 -24.36
CA ARG A 101 -15.12 -11.34 -24.63
C ARG A 101 -14.54 -11.84 -25.96
N ALA A 102 -14.56 -11.00 -27.00
CA ALA A 102 -14.04 -11.34 -28.33
C ALA A 102 -12.50 -11.31 -28.40
N ALA A 103 -11.86 -10.52 -27.55
CA ALA A 103 -10.40 -10.43 -27.49
C ALA A 103 -9.74 -11.78 -27.17
N ALA A 104 -8.68 -12.13 -27.91
CA ALA A 104 -7.88 -13.34 -27.67
C ALA A 104 -7.40 -13.43 -26.22
N ARG A 105 -7.17 -14.63 -25.69
CA ARG A 105 -6.84 -14.84 -24.26
C ARG A 105 -5.56 -14.14 -23.81
N ASP A 106 -4.60 -14.03 -24.71
CA ASP A 106 -3.30 -13.35 -24.54
C ASP A 106 -3.34 -11.84 -24.84
N ALA A 107 -4.46 -11.34 -25.39
CA ALA A 107 -4.62 -9.91 -25.65
C ALA A 107 -4.68 -9.11 -24.33
N VAL A 108 -3.91 -8.03 -24.28
CA VAL A 108 -3.88 -7.09 -23.16
C VAL A 108 -5.00 -6.06 -23.34
N VAL A 109 -6.12 -6.29 -22.67
CA VAL A 109 -7.29 -5.40 -22.71
C VAL A 109 -7.19 -4.34 -21.61
N ARG A 110 -7.69 -3.13 -21.88
CA ARG A 110 -7.71 -2.01 -20.91
C ARG A 110 -9.12 -1.53 -20.69
N CYS A 111 -9.40 -1.06 -19.48
CA CYS A 111 -10.68 -0.41 -19.18
C CYS A 111 -10.78 0.92 -19.93
N GLU A 112 -11.91 1.19 -20.59
CA GLU A 112 -12.11 2.46 -21.30
C GLU A 112 -12.23 3.64 -20.33
N ASN A 113 -12.82 3.41 -19.15
CA ASN A 113 -13.03 4.42 -18.12
C ASN A 113 -11.74 4.82 -17.38
N CYS A 114 -10.93 3.86 -16.94
CA CYS A 114 -9.75 4.13 -16.10
C CYS A 114 -8.43 3.64 -16.68
N ARG A 115 -8.40 3.14 -17.92
CA ARG A 115 -7.17 2.76 -18.66
C ARG A 115 -6.28 1.68 -18.03
N ARG A 116 -6.60 1.19 -16.82
CA ARG A 116 -5.92 0.04 -16.19
C ARG A 116 -6.06 -1.21 -17.05
N ILE A 117 -5.07 -2.08 -16.99
CA ILE A 117 -5.13 -3.41 -17.62
C ILE A 117 -6.25 -4.20 -16.94
N LEU A 118 -7.16 -4.77 -17.73
CA LEU A 118 -8.24 -5.63 -17.22
C LEU A 118 -7.76 -7.07 -17.14
N VAL A 119 -7.66 -7.59 -15.91
CA VAL A 119 -7.34 -8.99 -15.65
C VAL A 119 -8.62 -9.81 -15.73
N ARG A 120 -8.75 -10.60 -16.80
CA ARG A 120 -9.87 -11.50 -17.06
C ARG A 120 -9.67 -12.80 -16.28
N THR A 121 -10.70 -13.21 -15.54
CA THR A 121 -10.73 -14.44 -14.73
C THR A 121 -12.05 -15.19 -14.96
N SER A 122 -12.20 -16.38 -14.40
CA SER A 122 -13.47 -17.11 -14.41
C SER A 122 -14.63 -16.33 -13.77
N GLU A 123 -14.32 -15.40 -12.86
CA GLU A 123 -15.32 -14.59 -12.15
C GLU A 123 -15.66 -13.28 -12.89
N SER A 124 -15.11 -13.05 -14.09
CA SER A 124 -15.33 -11.81 -14.83
C SER A 124 -16.74 -11.63 -15.36
N GLY A 125 -17.56 -12.69 -15.42
CA GLY A 125 -18.91 -12.64 -15.99
C GLY A 125 -18.91 -12.41 -17.50
N LEU A 126 -17.81 -12.81 -18.17
CA LEU A 126 -17.63 -12.85 -19.62
C LEU A 126 -18.20 -14.15 -20.19
#